data_AF-A0A133NNB8-F1
#
_entry.id   AF-A0A133NNB8-F1
#
_cell.length_a   1.000
_cell.length_b   1.000
_cell.length_c   1.000
_cell.angle_alpha   90.00
_cell.angle_beta   90.00
_cell.angle_gamma   90.00
#
_symmetry.space_group_name_H-M   'P 1'
#
loop_
_entity.id
_entity.type
_entity.pdbx_description
1 polymer ?
#
loop_
_entity_poly.entity_id
_entity_poly.type
_entity_poly.pdbx_seq_one_letter_code
_entity_poly.pdbx_strand_id
1 'polypeptide(L)'
;MEIRYKDKKIRDICKNEKKAIKRYNKIIAEKLIFSIEFLKNSNSLKDVADYRNFRFHELKYGRKGQFAIDLGKTTGYRLIIEPITVNKENEIISYESINIIEIMEVSNHYE
;
A
#
# COMPACT_ATOMS: atom_id res chain seq x y z
N MET A 1 1.22 11.92 -1.35
CA MET A 1 0.69 11.46 -2.66
C MET A 1 -0.84 11.27 -2.57
N GLU A 2 -1.57 11.25 -3.70
CA GLU A 2 -3.02 10.99 -3.72
C GLU A 2 -3.29 9.50 -3.46
N ILE A 3 -4.23 9.20 -2.55
CA ILE A 3 -4.61 7.83 -2.19
C ILE A 3 -6.09 7.62 -2.49
N ARG A 4 -6.36 6.69 -3.40
CA ARG A 4 -7.69 6.11 -3.66
C ARG A 4 -7.83 4.77 -2.96
N TYR A 5 -9.06 4.26 -2.93
CA TYR A 5 -9.38 3.00 -2.29
C TYR A 5 -10.30 2.22 -3.21
N LYS A 6 -9.96 0.96 -3.46
CA LYS A 6 -10.72 0.05 -4.32
C LYS A 6 -12.21 0.01 -3.99
N ASP A 7 -12.54 0.06 -2.70
CA ASP A 7 -13.92 0.08 -2.24
C ASP A 7 -14.09 0.80 -0.88
N LYS A 8 -15.36 0.97 -0.48
CA LYS A 8 -15.73 1.60 0.79
C LYS A 8 -15.22 0.82 2.01
N LYS A 9 -15.14 -0.52 1.93
CA LYS A 9 -14.70 -1.37 3.05
C LYS A 9 -13.22 -1.17 3.33
N ILE A 10 -12.39 -1.17 2.30
CA ILE A 10 -10.95 -0.88 2.41
C ILE A 10 -10.73 0.54 2.92
N ARG A 11 -11.44 1.52 2.36
CA ARG A 11 -11.39 2.92 2.83
C ARG A 11 -11.69 3.03 4.32
N ASP A 12 -12.76 2.37 4.78
CA ASP A 12 -13.20 2.42 6.16
C ASP A 12 -12.18 1.79 7.12
N ILE A 13 -11.54 0.68 6.74
CA ILE A 13 -10.47 0.05 7.52
C ILE A 13 -9.24 0.97 7.59
N CYS A 14 -8.84 1.54 6.46
CA CYS A 14 -7.68 2.42 6.37
C CYS A 14 -7.86 3.78 7.07
N LYS A 15 -9.10 4.27 7.22
CA LYS A 15 -9.37 5.59 7.83
C LYS A 15 -9.90 5.52 9.27
N ASN A 16 -10.19 4.34 9.80
CA ASN A 16 -10.75 4.18 11.13
C ASN A 16 -9.97 3.13 11.92
N GLU A 17 -9.13 3.60 12.84
CA GLU A 17 -8.29 2.76 13.68
C GLU A 17 -9.10 1.70 14.43
N LYS A 18 -10.25 2.04 15.02
CA LYS A 18 -11.10 1.07 15.74
C LYS A 18 -11.56 -0.07 14.82
N LYS A 19 -11.89 0.23 13.56
CA LYS A 19 -12.24 -0.81 12.56
C LYS A 19 -11.02 -1.66 12.18
N ALA A 20 -9.85 -1.05 12.00
CA ALA A 20 -8.61 -1.77 11.73
C ALA A 20 -8.23 -2.72 12.87
N ILE A 21 -8.29 -2.24 14.13
CA ILE A 21 -8.03 -3.04 15.33
C ILE A 21 -8.98 -4.24 15.38
N LYS A 22 -10.28 -4.01 15.16
CA LYS A 22 -11.30 -5.08 15.17
C LYS A 22 -11.06 -6.13 14.08
N ARG A 23 -10.56 -5.71 12.92
CA ARG A 23 -10.38 -6.61 11.76
C ARG A 23 -9.07 -7.42 11.83
N TYR A 24 -8.03 -6.86 12.44
CA TYR A 24 -6.69 -7.45 12.48
C TYR A 24 -6.22 -7.63 13.92
N ASN A 25 -5.56 -6.62 14.48
CA ASN A 25 -5.24 -6.43 15.90
C ASN A 25 -4.60 -5.03 16.04
N LYS A 26 -4.25 -4.65 17.28
CA LYS A 26 -3.63 -3.35 17.57
C LYS A 26 -2.33 -3.11 16.81
N ILE A 27 -1.43 -4.11 16.77
CA ILE A 27 -0.11 -3.98 16.14
C ILE A 27 -0.24 -3.75 14.62
N ILE A 28 -1.11 -4.50 13.95
CA ILE A 28 -1.34 -4.36 12.50
C ILE A 28 -2.03 -3.03 12.20
N ALA A 29 -3.00 -2.61 13.03
CA ALA A 29 -3.69 -1.35 12.87
C ALA A 29 -2.72 -0.15 12.97
N GLU A 30 -1.87 -0.11 13.99
CA GLU A 30 -0.87 0.96 14.16
C GLU A 30 0.07 1.06 12.95
N LYS A 31 0.57 -0.08 12.47
CA LYS A 31 1.44 -0.13 11.28
C LYS A 31 0.71 0.28 10.00
N LEU A 32 -0.55 -0.13 9.84
CA LEU A 32 -1.38 0.27 8.72
C LEU A 32 -1.58 1.79 8.68
N ILE A 33 -1.94 2.39 9.82
CA ILE A 33 -2.12 3.84 9.92
C ILE A 33 -0.81 4.58 9.62
N PHE A 34 0.30 4.13 10.22
CA PHE A 34 1.63 4.67 9.90
C PHE A 34 1.95 4.61 8.40
N SER A 35 1.75 3.46 7.75
CA SER A 35 2.00 3.31 6.31
C SER A 35 1.13 4.24 5.46
N ILE A 36 -0.14 4.44 5.83
CA ILE A 36 -1.05 5.36 5.13
C ILE A 36 -0.61 6.81 5.31
N GLU A 37 -0.19 7.20 6.51
CA GLU A 37 0.34 8.54 6.77
C GLU A 37 1.65 8.78 6.03
N PHE A 38 2.54 7.79 5.99
CA PHE A 38 3.76 7.84 5.20
C PHE A 38 3.45 8.10 3.72
N LEU A 39 2.52 7.31 3.14
CA LEU A 39 2.08 7.49 1.75
C LEU A 39 1.53 8.90 1.49
N LYS A 40 0.67 9.42 2.38
CA LYS A 40 0.12 10.78 2.25
C LYS A 40 1.23 11.84 2.22
N ASN A 41 2.26 11.69 3.04
CA ASN A 41 3.38 12.63 3.15
C ASN A 41 4.50 12.40 2.11
N SER A 42 4.46 11.31 1.35
CA SER A 42 5.44 11.04 0.28
C SER A 42 5.13 11.88 -0.97
N ASN A 43 6.16 12.32 -1.68
CA ASN A 43 6.02 12.99 -2.98
C ASN A 43 5.66 11.99 -4.07
N SER A 44 6.26 10.81 -4.04
CA SER A 44 6.05 9.76 -5.03
C SER A 44 6.25 8.37 -4.44
N LEU A 45 6.00 7.34 -5.25
CA LEU A 45 6.26 5.95 -4.86
C LEU A 45 7.75 5.68 -4.62
N LYS A 46 8.65 6.53 -5.11
CA LYS A 46 10.08 6.43 -4.86
C LYS A 46 10.41 6.52 -3.37
N ASP A 47 9.78 7.45 -2.65
CA ASP A 47 10.00 7.63 -1.20
C ASP A 47 9.63 6.36 -0.41
N VAL A 48 8.56 5.69 -0.85
CA VAL A 48 8.07 4.44 -0.28
C VAL A 48 9.04 3.29 -0.58
N ALA A 49 9.56 3.22 -1.81
CA ALA A 49 10.54 2.22 -2.23
C ALA A 49 11.89 2.38 -1.50
N ASP A 50 12.31 3.61 -1.24
CA ASP A 50 13.55 3.92 -0.52
C ASP A 50 13.46 3.61 0.98
N TYR A 51 12.24 3.60 1.53
CA TYR A 51 12.02 3.26 2.93
C TYR A 51 12.11 1.74 3.18
N ARG A 52 13.34 1.27 3.45
CA ARG A 52 13.68 -0.16 3.61
C ARG A 52 12.75 -0.97 4.52
N ASN A 53 12.19 -0.36 5.57
CA ASN A 53 11.30 -1.05 6.50
C ASN A 53 9.99 -1.53 5.86
N PHE A 54 9.56 -0.91 4.77
CA PHE A 54 8.38 -1.35 4.01
C PHE A 54 8.64 -2.56 3.11
N ARG A 55 9.91 -2.91 2.87
CA ARG A 55 10.29 -4.03 2.00
C ARG A 55 9.50 -4.01 0.70
N PHE A 56 9.39 -2.82 0.12
CA PHE A 56 8.53 -2.54 -1.02
C PHE A 56 8.94 -3.40 -2.22
N HIS A 57 7.99 -4.11 -2.81
CA HIS A 57 8.25 -4.95 -3.99
C HIS A 57 7.00 -5.13 -4.84
N GLU A 58 7.22 -5.32 -6.15
CA GLU A 58 6.16 -5.70 -7.07
C GLU A 58 5.70 -7.15 -6.81
N LEU A 59 4.40 -7.39 -6.92
CA LEU A 59 3.82 -8.72 -6.89
C LEU A 59 4.02 -9.43 -8.22
N LYS A 60 4.12 -10.77 -8.16
CA LYS A 60 4.40 -11.63 -9.33
C LYS A 60 3.11 -12.21 -9.93
N TYR A 61 3.26 -12.83 -11.10
CA TYR A 61 2.20 -13.56 -11.81
C TYR A 61 1.00 -12.67 -12.17
N GLY A 62 -0.24 -13.11 -11.90
CA GLY A 62 -1.46 -12.38 -12.22
C GLY A 62 -1.69 -11.09 -11.43
N ARG A 63 -0.69 -10.61 -10.70
CA ARG A 63 -0.71 -9.37 -9.89
C ARG A 63 0.38 -8.38 -10.30
N LYS A 64 0.97 -8.56 -11.48
CA LYS A 64 1.95 -7.62 -12.05
C LYS A 64 1.34 -6.21 -12.10
N GLY A 65 2.12 -5.19 -11.76
CA GLY A 65 1.64 -3.82 -11.59
C GLY A 65 1.09 -3.49 -10.20
N GLN A 66 0.88 -4.49 -9.33
CA GLN A 66 0.56 -4.27 -7.92
C GLN A 66 1.82 -4.39 -7.06
N PHE A 67 1.84 -3.66 -5.95
CA PHE A 67 2.99 -3.61 -5.05
C PHE A 67 2.58 -3.85 -3.62
N ALA A 68 3.47 -4.50 -2.87
CA ALA A 68 3.31 -4.78 -1.46
C ALA A 68 4.16 -3.84 -0.59
N ILE A 69 3.55 -3.38 0.50
CA ILE A 69 4.19 -2.70 1.62
C ILE A 69 4.02 -3.58 2.86
N ASP A 70 5.12 -4.09 3.42
CA ASP A 70 5.07 -4.90 4.64
C ASP A 70 4.60 -4.05 5.82
N LEU A 71 3.55 -4.52 6.51
CA LEU A 71 3.08 -3.97 7.78
C LEU A 71 3.88 -4.61 8.93
N GLY A 72 5.20 -4.55 8.83
CA GLY A 72 6.16 -5.13 9.78
C GLY A 72 6.62 -6.54 9.42
N LYS A 73 7.94 -6.75 9.46
CA LYS A 73 8.62 -8.00 9.04
C LYS A 73 8.05 -9.29 9.65
N THR A 74 7.56 -9.23 10.89
CA THR A 74 7.08 -10.40 11.64
C THR A 74 5.56 -10.58 11.63
N THR A 75 4.80 -9.63 11.09
CA THR A 75 3.33 -9.71 11.14
C THR A 75 2.76 -10.63 10.07
N GLY A 76 3.45 -10.77 8.94
CA GLY A 76 2.93 -11.44 7.74
C GLY A 76 1.93 -10.59 6.94
N TYR A 77 1.51 -9.43 7.45
CA TYR A 77 0.53 -8.57 6.79
C TYR A 77 1.18 -7.57 5.86
N ARG A 78 0.48 -7.27 4.76
CA ARG A 78 0.89 -6.32 3.73
C ARG A 78 -0.27 -5.40 3.37
N LEU A 79 0.07 -4.15 3.10
CA LEU A 79 -0.79 -3.21 2.38
C LEU A 79 -0.45 -3.36 0.89
N ILE A 80 -1.45 -3.72 0.08
CA ILE A 80 -1.28 -3.83 -1.36
C ILE A 80 -1.84 -2.60 -2.05
N ILE A 81 -1.05 -2.06 -2.96
CA ILE A 81 -1.37 -0.86 -3.73
C ILE A 81 -1.20 -1.12 -5.22
N GLU A 82 -1.87 -0.31 -6.02
CA GLU A 82 -1.73 -0.26 -7.47
C GLU A 82 -1.54 1.19 -7.90
N PRO A 83 -0.47 1.54 -8.63
CA PRO A 83 -0.31 2.86 -9.22
C PRO A 83 -1.45 3.15 -10.20
N ILE A 84 -2.10 4.30 -10.04
CA ILE A 84 -3.01 4.80 -11.08
C ILE A 84 -2.15 5.57 -12.07
N THR A 85 -1.72 4.88 -13.12
CA THR A 85 -0.92 5.47 -14.18
C THR A 85 -1.85 5.98 -15.28
N VAL A 86 -1.65 7.24 -15.68
CA VAL A 86 -2.35 7.79 -16.83
C VAL A 86 -1.62 7.29 -18.07
N ASN A 87 -2.12 6.17 -18.60
CA ASN A 87 -1.90 5.66 -19.95
C ASN A 87 -0.56 6.05 -20.61
N LYS A 88 0.45 5.18 -20.50
CA LYS A 88 1.64 5.23 -21.35
C LYS A 88 2.01 3.82 -21.77
N GLU A 89 1.32 3.34 -22.80
CA GLU A 89 1.75 2.16 -23.53
C GLU A 89 3.26 2.31 -23.85
N ASN A 90 4.05 1.33 -23.44
CA ASN A 90 5.48 1.17 -23.74
C ASN A 90 6.51 2.07 -23.03
N GLU A 91 6.16 2.85 -22.01
CA GLU A 91 7.18 3.54 -21.20
C GLU A 91 7.57 2.76 -19.92
N ILE A 92 8.86 2.77 -19.61
CA ILE A 92 9.37 2.33 -18.30
C ILE A 92 8.83 3.32 -17.26
N ILE A 93 7.83 2.91 -16.49
CA ILE A 93 7.24 3.74 -15.44
C ILE A 93 8.21 3.81 -14.26
N SER A 94 8.78 5.00 -14.02
CA SER A 94 9.66 5.24 -12.87
C SER A 94 8.83 5.57 -11.61
N TYR A 95 9.29 5.11 -10.45
CA TYR A 95 8.59 5.35 -9.18
C TYR A 95 8.49 6.83 -8.82
N GLU A 96 9.43 7.66 -9.27
CA GLU A 96 9.44 9.11 -9.12
C GLU A 96 8.22 9.77 -9.79
N SER A 97 7.70 9.16 -10.86
CA SER A 97 6.55 9.68 -11.61
C SER A 97 5.19 9.26 -11.03
N ILE A 98 5.17 8.30 -10.09
CA ILE A 98 3.93 7.78 -9.51
C ILE A 98 3.57 8.56 -8.26
N ASN A 99 2.52 9.37 -8.34
CA ASN A 99 2.00 10.17 -7.21
C ASN A 99 0.49 9.94 -6.93
N ILE A 100 -0.17 9.03 -7.66
CA ILE A 100 -1.53 8.58 -7.41
C ILE A 100 -1.51 7.05 -7.31
N ILE A 101 -2.05 6.53 -6.21
CA ILE A 101 -2.19 5.10 -6.00
C ILE A 101 -3.62 4.74 -5.58
N GLU A 102 -4.01 3.50 -5.82
CA GLU A 102 -5.18 2.88 -5.22
C GLU A 102 -4.75 1.83 -4.20
N ILE A 103 -5.31 1.88 -2.99
CA ILE A 103 -5.16 0.80 -2.01
C ILE A 103 -6.16 -0.30 -2.37
N MET A 104 -5.63 -1.47 -2.68
CA MET A 104 -6.39 -2.63 -3.17
C MET A 104 -6.86 -3.52 -2.03
N GLU A 105 -5.97 -3.80 -1.07
CA GLU A 105 -6.25 -4.72 0.03
C GLU A 105 -5.25 -4.56 1.17
N VAL A 106 -5.63 -5.11 2.34
CA VAL A 106 -4.72 -5.39 3.44
C VAL A 106 -4.85 -6.90 3.70
N SER A 107 -3.80 -7.65 3.38
CA SER A 107 -3.84 -9.10 3.32
C SER A 107 -2.67 -9.72 4.07
N ASN A 108 -2.90 -10.89 4.66
CA ASN A 108 -1.84 -11.71 5.22
C ASN A 108 -1.19 -12.49 4.07
N HIS A 109 0.14 -12.52 4.02
CA HIS A 109 0.88 -13.23 2.96
C HIS A 109 0.59 -14.73 2.92
N TYR A 110 0.18 -15.32 4.05
CA TYR A 110 -0.10 -16.74 4.18
C TYR A 110 -1.57 -17.12 3.91
N GLU A 111 -2.42 -16.14 3.56
CA GLU A 111 -3.82 -16.33 3.17
C GLU A 111 -4.02 -16.25 1.66
#